data_AF-A0A536YIU2-F1
#
_entry.id   AF-A0A536YIU2-F1
#
_cell.length_a   1.000
_cell.length_b   1.000
_cell.length_c   1.000
_cell.angle_alpha   90.00
_cell.angle_beta   90.00
_cell.angle_gamma   90.00
#
_symmetry.space_group_name_H-M   'P 1'
#
loop_
_entity.id
_entity.type
_entity.pdbx_description
1 polymer ?
#
loop_
_entity_poly.entity_id
_entity_poly.type
_entity_poly.pdbx_seq_one_letter_code
_entity_poly.pdbx_strand_id
1 'polypeptide(L)'
;MSSSAAPAQRVPTRLPQYLAALYGLMIVYASLEPFSGWMAPLPDAPFFLFEPWPSRITRFDIAINMLAYAPFGFLLALVGTRRSAAVRLATAIGGGALLSFAMESTQMFLPTRDASTVDFICNSFGAAAGGIAAFAFDRAPGLRSRIAQWRYRVFLGGRSGDLGLALLGVWLLSQVNPGIPLFAATFDPSLELTPDLAGTLLQAAQSAFNVIGVGLFLALLLRHRRDLGVAVLLLIGIALALKGIAAAVLLKSAAWESWLKPGVSVGVAAGALVLMLAIWLPRPVRTTLCAIALLSSLVAPLLAPDMWQARAPLALFDWPYGQLLNFNGLTHAVLVIWPVLVSAYLLWLAGQPGWGQRAGQSDAGDRV
;
A
#
# COMPACT_ATOMS: atom_id res chain seq x y z
N MET A 1 16.88 12.18 47.55
CA MET A 1 17.02 12.91 46.28
C MET A 1 16.49 12.04 45.15
N SER A 2 15.24 12.24 44.72
CA SER A 2 14.66 11.47 43.61
C SER A 2 15.23 11.99 42.29
N SER A 3 16.03 11.18 41.62
CA SER A 3 16.43 11.45 40.24
C SER A 3 15.18 11.37 39.35
N SER A 4 14.61 12.53 39.06
CA SER A 4 13.63 12.70 37.99
C SER A 4 14.36 12.41 36.68
N ALA A 5 14.30 11.16 36.21
CA ALA A 5 14.76 10.80 34.88
C ALA A 5 14.08 11.73 33.87
N ALA A 6 14.88 12.56 33.19
CA ALA A 6 14.39 13.45 32.15
C ALA A 6 13.60 12.61 31.13
N PRO A 7 12.39 13.03 30.71
CA PRO A 7 11.62 12.27 29.75
C PRO A 7 12.45 12.12 28.47
N ALA A 8 12.83 10.88 28.14
CA ALA A 8 13.60 10.57 26.95
C ALA A 8 12.97 11.29 25.74
N GLN A 9 13.73 12.19 25.11
CA GLN A 9 13.25 12.95 23.95
C GLN A 9 12.85 11.95 22.86
N ARG A 10 11.55 11.81 22.63
CA ARG A 10 11.02 10.90 21.62
C ARG A 10 11.31 11.48 20.26
N VAL A 11 12.16 10.80 19.48
CA VAL A 11 12.44 11.17 18.09
C VAL A 11 11.12 11.21 17.30
N PRO A 12 10.82 12.31 16.59
CA PRO A 12 9.59 12.43 15.82
C PRO A 12 9.54 11.35 14.72
N THR A 13 8.37 10.75 14.53
CA THR A 13 8.14 9.75 13.49
C THR A 13 8.33 10.32 12.10
N ARG A 14 8.97 9.55 11.21
CA ARG A 14 9.08 9.80 9.78
C ARG A 14 8.00 9.09 8.96
N LEU A 15 7.05 8.41 9.60
CA LEU A 15 6.00 7.68 8.90
C LEU A 15 5.26 8.54 7.85
N PRO A 16 4.82 9.79 8.13
CA PRO A 16 4.16 10.61 7.11
C PRO A 16 5.04 10.89 5.89
N GLN A 17 6.37 10.97 6.07
CA GLN A 17 7.32 11.19 4.96
C GLN A 17 7.39 9.96 4.05
N TYR A 18 7.53 8.77 4.66
CA TYR A 18 7.55 7.51 3.90
C TYR A 18 6.23 7.24 3.20
N LEU A 19 5.10 7.46 3.88
CA LEU A 19 3.78 7.32 3.28
C LEU A 19 3.56 8.33 2.15
N ALA A 20 3.93 9.60 2.33
CA ALA A 20 3.79 10.61 1.26
C ALA A 20 4.62 10.22 0.04
N ALA A 21 5.87 9.79 0.22
CA ALA A 21 6.74 9.38 -0.87
C ALA A 21 6.20 8.14 -1.60
N LEU A 22 5.85 7.08 -0.87
CA LEU A 22 5.29 5.86 -1.45
C LEU A 22 3.96 6.12 -2.15
N TYR A 23 3.09 6.94 -1.56
CA TYR A 23 1.81 7.30 -2.16
C TYR A 23 1.98 8.17 -3.42
N GLY A 24 2.92 9.13 -3.41
CA GLY A 24 3.30 9.88 -4.61
C GLY A 24 3.81 8.98 -5.72
N LEU A 25 4.64 7.99 -5.41
CA LEU A 25 5.10 6.99 -6.39
C LEU A 25 3.94 6.15 -6.96
N MET A 26 2.94 5.83 -6.15
CA MET A 26 1.75 5.12 -6.61
C MET A 26 0.87 5.98 -7.52
N ILE A 27 0.77 7.29 -7.26
CA ILE A 27 0.14 8.23 -8.19
C ILE A 27 0.89 8.24 -9.53
N VAL A 28 2.23 8.40 -9.50
CA VAL A 28 3.05 8.37 -10.72
C VAL A 28 2.81 7.08 -11.51
N TYR A 29 2.79 5.95 -10.82
CA TYR A 29 2.54 4.66 -11.46
C TYR A 29 1.16 4.62 -12.12
N ALA A 30 0.11 4.96 -11.38
CA ALA A 30 -1.26 4.91 -11.88
C ALA A 30 -1.50 5.88 -13.05
N SER A 31 -0.86 7.05 -13.05
CA SER A 31 -0.97 8.04 -14.12
C SER A 31 -0.31 7.57 -15.42
N LEU A 32 0.81 6.83 -15.32
CA LEU A 32 1.62 6.44 -16.48
C LEU A 32 1.37 5.01 -16.98
N GLU A 33 0.58 4.21 -16.25
CA GLU A 33 0.09 2.90 -16.73
C GLU A 33 -0.57 3.08 -18.12
N PRO A 34 -0.34 2.21 -19.13
CA PRO A 34 0.42 0.95 -19.10
C PRO A 34 1.91 1.08 -19.44
N PHE A 35 2.51 2.28 -19.38
CA PHE A 35 3.92 2.55 -19.72
C PHE A 35 4.33 2.16 -21.15
N SER A 36 3.38 2.04 -22.07
CA SER A 36 3.61 1.64 -23.46
C SER A 36 2.88 2.56 -24.43
N GLY A 37 3.28 2.52 -25.72
CA GLY A 37 2.65 3.32 -26.77
C GLY A 37 3.04 4.80 -26.75
N TRP A 38 4.19 5.16 -26.18
CA TRP A 38 4.67 6.54 -26.12
C TRP A 38 4.84 7.14 -27.53
N MET A 39 4.28 8.32 -27.73
CA MET A 39 4.30 9.04 -29.01
C MET A 39 4.38 10.54 -28.74
N ALA A 40 5.18 11.26 -29.53
CA ALA A 40 5.21 12.71 -29.43
C ALA A 40 3.83 13.31 -29.79
N PRO A 41 3.39 14.38 -29.10
CA PRO A 41 2.21 15.14 -29.52
C PRO A 41 2.32 15.57 -30.98
N LEU A 42 1.16 15.77 -31.62
CA LEU A 42 1.12 16.36 -32.96
C LEU A 42 1.82 17.74 -32.96
N PRO A 43 2.51 18.15 -34.04
CA PRO A 43 3.31 19.38 -34.07
C PRO A 43 2.57 20.65 -33.62
N ASP A 44 1.26 20.73 -33.88
CA ASP A 44 0.42 21.90 -33.56
C ASP A 44 -0.48 21.69 -32.33
N ALA A 45 -0.29 20.59 -31.58
CA ALA A 45 -1.06 20.34 -30.38
C ALA A 45 -0.70 21.39 -29.30
N PRO A 46 -1.69 22.13 -28.75
CA PRO A 46 -1.41 23.05 -27.67
C PRO A 46 -0.91 22.30 -26.44
N PHE A 47 -0.09 22.95 -25.62
CA PHE A 47 0.22 22.43 -24.30
C PHE A 47 -1.07 22.31 -23.48
N PHE A 48 -1.22 21.25 -22.67
CA PHE A 48 -2.50 20.91 -22.03
C PHE A 48 -3.12 22.05 -21.19
N LEU A 49 -2.29 22.98 -20.67
CA LEU A 49 -2.76 24.17 -19.95
C LEU A 49 -3.52 25.18 -20.82
N PHE A 50 -3.31 25.13 -22.13
CA PHE A 50 -3.91 26.03 -23.11
C PHE A 50 -4.90 25.31 -24.02
N GLU A 51 -5.14 24.02 -23.78
CA GLU A 51 -6.12 23.26 -24.52
C GLU A 51 -7.55 23.63 -24.08
N PRO A 52 -8.53 23.69 -25.01
CA PRO A 52 -9.92 23.84 -24.64
C PRO A 52 -10.37 22.75 -23.67
N TRP A 53 -11.31 23.07 -22.79
CA TRP A 53 -11.83 22.08 -21.86
C TRP A 53 -12.47 20.91 -22.61
N PRO A 54 -12.34 19.67 -22.09
CA PRO A 54 -12.96 18.51 -22.70
C PRO A 54 -14.47 18.70 -22.87
N SER A 55 -15.00 18.28 -24.01
CA SER A 55 -16.44 18.38 -24.33
C SER A 55 -17.33 17.60 -23.35
N ARG A 56 -16.75 16.64 -22.62
CA ARG A 56 -17.44 15.83 -21.61
C ARG A 56 -16.62 15.76 -20.32
N ILE A 57 -17.08 16.50 -19.31
CA ILE A 57 -16.56 16.40 -17.94
C ILE A 57 -17.60 15.67 -17.10
N THR A 58 -17.25 14.52 -16.53
CA THR A 58 -18.16 13.80 -15.63
C THR A 58 -17.91 14.18 -14.17
N ARG A 59 -18.95 14.16 -13.34
CA ARG A 59 -18.81 14.35 -11.88
C ARG A 59 -17.90 13.30 -11.24
N PHE A 60 -17.88 12.14 -11.87
CA PHE A 60 -17.12 10.99 -11.45
C PHE A 60 -15.60 11.21 -11.67
N ASP A 61 -15.19 11.77 -12.82
CA ASP A 61 -13.79 12.13 -13.10
C ASP A 61 -13.27 13.21 -12.14
N ILE A 62 -14.11 14.21 -11.85
CA ILE A 62 -13.79 15.24 -10.84
C ILE A 62 -13.57 14.58 -9.48
N ALA A 63 -14.50 13.72 -9.05
CA ALA A 63 -14.46 13.09 -7.74
C ALA A 63 -13.24 12.19 -7.57
N ILE A 64 -12.91 11.35 -8.56
CA ILE A 64 -11.79 10.40 -8.44
C ILE A 64 -10.43 11.11 -8.42
N ASN A 65 -10.25 12.16 -9.22
CA ASN A 65 -9.01 12.95 -9.24
C ASN A 65 -8.81 13.68 -7.92
N MET A 66 -9.86 14.30 -7.39
CA MET A 66 -9.83 14.89 -6.05
C MET A 66 -9.52 13.85 -4.96
N LEU A 67 -10.20 12.70 -4.98
CA LEU A 67 -10.01 11.63 -3.98
C LEU A 67 -8.63 10.98 -4.10
N ALA A 68 -8.05 10.85 -5.29
CA ALA A 68 -6.74 10.28 -5.51
C ALA A 68 -5.64 11.14 -4.90
N TYR A 69 -5.72 12.47 -5.04
CA TYR A 69 -4.71 13.41 -4.51
C TYR A 69 -4.93 13.83 -3.05
N ALA A 70 -6.13 13.64 -2.50
CA ALA A 70 -6.42 14.03 -1.11
C ALA A 70 -5.53 13.33 -0.06
N PRO A 71 -5.31 11.99 -0.09
CA PRO A 71 -4.39 11.35 0.84
C PRO A 71 -2.96 11.87 0.70
N PHE A 72 -2.51 12.20 -0.52
CA PHE A 72 -1.19 12.77 -0.75
C PHE A 72 -1.04 14.13 -0.06
N GLY A 73 -1.99 15.05 -0.28
CA GLY A 73 -2.00 16.36 0.36
C GLY A 73 -2.09 16.29 1.89
N PHE A 74 -2.90 15.35 2.41
CA PHE A 74 -2.98 15.07 3.85
C PHE A 74 -1.63 14.66 4.43
N LEU A 75 -0.94 13.70 3.79
CA LEU A 75 0.35 13.20 4.24
C LEU A 75 1.43 14.29 4.17
N LEU A 76 1.48 15.09 3.09
CA LEU A 76 2.40 16.21 2.96
C LEU A 76 2.20 17.26 4.06
N ALA A 77 0.95 17.60 4.39
CA ALA A 77 0.64 18.51 5.48
C ALA A 77 1.06 17.97 6.86
N LEU A 78 1.16 16.64 7.04
CA LEU A 78 1.64 16.01 8.29
C LEU A 78 3.18 15.94 8.41
N VAL A 79 3.94 16.04 7.32
CA VAL A 79 5.42 16.02 7.37
C VAL A 79 6.00 17.20 8.15
N GLY A 80 5.39 18.38 8.01
CA GLY A 80 5.91 19.64 8.52
C GLY A 80 5.21 20.19 9.77
N THR A 81 4.85 19.37 10.76
CA THR A 81 4.01 19.82 11.90
C THR A 81 4.57 20.97 12.76
N ARG A 82 5.86 21.30 12.63
CA ARG A 82 6.47 22.48 13.27
C ARG A 82 6.35 23.78 12.45
N ARG A 83 5.91 23.69 11.19
CA ARG A 83 5.71 24.83 10.29
C ARG A 83 4.32 25.44 10.52
N SER A 84 4.14 26.70 10.11
CA SER A 84 2.84 27.37 10.18
C SER A 84 1.78 26.65 9.32
N ALA A 85 0.50 26.82 9.67
CA ALA A 85 -0.60 26.22 8.91
C ALA A 85 -0.57 26.64 7.43
N ALA A 86 -0.27 27.90 7.14
CA ALA A 86 -0.14 28.41 5.77
C ALA A 86 0.94 27.66 4.97
N VAL A 87 2.13 27.47 5.55
CA VAL A 87 3.23 26.75 4.86
C VAL A 87 2.88 25.28 4.65
N ARG A 88 2.22 24.63 5.62
CA ARG A 88 1.79 23.23 5.50
C ARG A 88 0.76 23.07 4.38
N LEU A 89 -0.22 23.97 4.31
CA LEU A 89 -1.24 23.95 3.26
C LEU A 89 -0.61 24.26 1.89
N ALA A 90 0.27 25.26 1.81
CA ALA A 90 1.00 25.57 0.59
C ALA A 90 1.88 24.39 0.12
N THR A 91 2.47 23.64 1.05
CA THR A 91 3.23 22.42 0.72
C THR A 91 2.32 21.33 0.17
N ALA A 92 1.13 21.13 0.74
CA ALA A 92 0.16 20.15 0.25
C ALA A 92 -0.35 20.51 -1.15
N ILE A 93 -0.80 21.76 -1.35
CA ILE A 93 -1.31 22.26 -2.63
C ILE A 93 -0.19 22.26 -3.67
N GLY A 94 0.96 22.87 -3.35
CA GLY A 94 2.10 22.97 -4.26
C GLY A 94 2.66 21.59 -4.62
N GLY A 95 2.76 20.67 -3.65
CA GLY A 95 3.20 19.29 -3.94
C GLY A 95 2.22 18.54 -4.84
N GLY A 96 0.92 18.63 -4.57
CA GLY A 96 -0.12 18.04 -5.41
C GLY A 96 -0.15 18.63 -6.82
N ALA A 97 -0.11 19.97 -6.94
CA ALA A 97 -0.08 20.67 -8.20
C ALA A 97 1.19 20.33 -9.00
N LEU A 98 2.38 20.35 -8.39
CA LEU A 98 3.63 19.98 -9.07
C LEU A 98 3.59 18.53 -9.58
N LEU A 99 3.12 17.60 -8.75
CA LEU A 99 2.98 16.20 -9.17
C LEU A 99 1.97 16.07 -10.31
N SER A 100 0.81 16.70 -10.20
CA SER A 100 -0.20 16.67 -11.27
C SER A 100 0.32 17.30 -12.55
N PHE A 101 0.94 18.49 -12.49
CA PHE A 101 1.54 19.14 -13.65
C PHE A 101 2.56 18.23 -14.34
N ALA A 102 3.42 17.56 -13.57
CA ALA A 102 4.38 16.60 -14.11
C ALA A 102 3.69 15.41 -14.79
N MET A 103 2.63 14.86 -14.19
CA MET A 103 1.88 13.74 -14.77
C MET A 103 1.14 14.16 -16.04
N GLU A 104 0.35 15.25 -16.02
CA GLU A 104 -0.36 15.77 -17.20
C GLU A 104 0.62 16.08 -18.34
N SER A 105 1.75 16.74 -18.04
CA SER A 105 2.80 17.03 -19.04
C SER A 105 3.38 15.76 -19.64
N THR A 106 3.59 14.72 -18.83
CA THR A 106 4.12 13.44 -19.28
C THR A 106 3.08 12.68 -20.10
N GLN A 107 1.81 12.77 -19.72
CA GLN A 107 0.68 12.10 -20.38
C GLN A 107 0.39 12.68 -21.77
N MET A 108 0.83 13.91 -22.08
CA MET A 108 0.83 14.40 -23.47
C MET A 108 1.59 13.47 -24.44
N PHE A 109 2.54 12.67 -23.93
CA PHE A 109 3.29 11.69 -24.72
C PHE A 109 2.66 10.28 -24.71
N LEU A 110 1.48 10.11 -24.13
CA LEU A 110 0.76 8.84 -24.01
C LEU A 110 -0.61 8.96 -24.69
N PRO A 111 -0.78 8.51 -25.94
CA PRO A 111 -2.04 8.61 -26.69
C PRO A 111 -3.26 7.91 -26.05
N THR A 112 -3.03 7.05 -25.05
CA THR A 112 -4.09 6.39 -24.28
C THR A 112 -4.60 7.25 -23.11
N ARG A 113 -4.03 8.43 -22.92
CA ARG A 113 -4.31 9.39 -21.86
C ARG A 113 -4.63 10.74 -22.46
N ASP A 114 -5.60 11.40 -21.86
CA ASP A 114 -5.95 12.78 -22.18
C ASP A 114 -5.37 13.67 -21.08
N ALA A 115 -4.30 14.41 -21.38
CA ALA A 115 -3.79 15.42 -20.47
C ALA A 115 -4.82 16.55 -20.36
N SER A 116 -5.15 16.99 -19.14
CA SER A 116 -6.24 17.95 -18.95
C SER A 116 -5.97 18.99 -17.86
N THR A 117 -6.28 20.24 -18.18
CA THR A 117 -6.34 21.33 -17.19
C THR A 117 -7.37 21.04 -16.11
N VAL A 118 -8.47 20.36 -16.44
CA VAL A 118 -9.52 19.99 -15.48
C VAL A 118 -8.97 19.03 -14.44
N ASP A 119 -8.20 18.03 -14.87
CA ASP A 119 -7.58 17.04 -13.99
C ASP A 119 -6.51 17.68 -13.11
N PHE A 120 -5.67 18.55 -13.68
CA PHE A 120 -4.73 19.37 -12.93
C PHE A 120 -5.40 20.18 -11.80
N ILE A 121 -6.52 20.83 -12.10
CA ILE A 121 -7.30 21.60 -11.13
C ILE A 121 -7.89 20.68 -10.05
N CYS A 122 -8.53 19.57 -10.46
CA CYS A 122 -9.15 18.62 -9.54
C CYS A 122 -8.13 17.98 -8.60
N ASN A 123 -6.98 17.54 -9.12
CA ASN A 123 -5.88 16.97 -8.34
C ASN A 123 -5.34 18.00 -7.33
N SER A 124 -5.17 19.25 -7.74
CA SER A 124 -4.73 20.35 -6.86
C SER A 124 -5.73 20.64 -5.75
N PHE A 125 -7.04 20.66 -6.05
CA PHE A 125 -8.10 20.79 -5.04
C PHE A 125 -8.18 19.58 -4.11
N GLY A 126 -7.98 18.37 -4.62
CA GLY A 126 -7.86 17.16 -3.83
C GLY A 126 -6.75 17.29 -2.80
N ALA A 127 -5.54 17.66 -3.24
CA ALA A 127 -4.41 17.90 -2.35
C ALA A 127 -4.69 19.00 -1.30
N ALA A 128 -5.38 20.08 -1.69
CA ALA A 128 -5.83 21.12 -0.76
C ALA A 128 -6.78 20.57 0.31
N ALA A 129 -7.81 19.81 -0.10
CA ALA A 129 -8.78 19.19 0.79
C ALA A 129 -8.10 18.22 1.78
N GLY A 130 -7.15 17.42 1.29
CA GLY A 130 -6.28 16.60 2.13
C GLY A 130 -5.50 17.39 3.17
N GLY A 131 -4.88 18.49 2.75
CA GLY A 131 -4.15 19.39 3.65
C GLY A 131 -5.05 19.99 4.74
N ILE A 132 -6.29 20.37 4.39
CA ILE A 132 -7.30 20.86 5.33
C ILE A 132 -7.71 19.75 6.31
N ALA A 133 -7.93 18.54 5.82
CA ALA A 133 -8.24 17.38 6.65
C ALA A 133 -7.12 17.07 7.66
N ALA A 134 -5.85 17.32 7.31
CA ALA A 134 -4.73 17.18 8.25
C ALA A 134 -4.82 18.16 9.43
N PHE A 135 -5.36 19.36 9.21
CA PHE A 135 -5.62 20.30 10.31
C PHE A 135 -6.81 19.87 11.16
N ALA A 136 -7.87 19.32 10.56
CA ALA A 136 -8.98 18.74 11.31
C ALA A 136 -8.48 17.59 12.21
N PHE A 137 -7.60 16.73 11.68
CA PHE A 137 -6.93 15.67 12.41
C PHE A 137 -6.06 16.20 13.58
N ASP A 138 -5.29 17.27 13.36
CA ASP A 138 -4.49 17.90 14.42
C ASP A 138 -5.33 18.57 15.50
N ARG A 139 -6.49 19.15 15.13
CA ARG A 139 -7.41 19.81 16.07
C ARG A 139 -8.27 18.84 16.87
N ALA A 140 -8.47 17.61 16.39
CA ALA A 140 -9.20 16.58 17.12
C ALA A 140 -8.53 16.29 18.47
N PRO A 141 -9.18 16.59 19.62
CA PRO A 141 -8.53 16.58 20.92
C PRO A 141 -7.87 15.23 21.26
N GLY A 142 -6.55 15.23 21.35
CA GLY A 142 -5.75 14.06 21.72
C GLY A 142 -5.72 12.92 20.70
N LEU A 143 -6.34 13.04 19.53
CA LEU A 143 -6.36 11.96 18.53
C LEU A 143 -4.95 11.61 18.04
N ARG A 144 -4.20 12.63 17.59
CA ARG A 144 -2.82 12.46 17.12
C ARG A 144 -1.89 11.90 18.20
N SER A 145 -2.01 12.38 19.43
CA SER A 145 -1.18 11.91 20.54
C SER A 145 -1.52 10.47 20.93
N ARG A 146 -2.79 10.08 20.96
CA ARG A 146 -3.24 8.70 21.20
C ARG A 146 -2.72 7.74 20.12
N ILE A 147 -2.84 8.11 18.84
CA ILE A 147 -2.33 7.30 17.72
C ILE A 147 -0.81 7.15 17.81
N ALA A 148 -0.09 8.25 18.07
CA ALA A 148 1.36 8.20 18.23
C ALA A 148 1.76 7.31 19.43
N GLN A 149 1.10 7.45 20.58
CA GLN A 149 1.37 6.62 21.76
C GLN A 149 1.07 5.14 21.53
N TRP A 150 -0.04 4.82 20.87
CA TRP A 150 -0.38 3.45 20.48
C TRP A 150 0.68 2.87 19.55
N ARG A 151 1.06 3.61 18.49
CA ARG A 151 2.14 3.23 17.57
C ARG A 151 3.44 2.93 18.32
N TYR A 152 3.90 3.84 19.18
CA TYR A 152 5.16 3.68 19.92
C TYR A 152 5.13 2.52 20.93
N ARG A 153 3.94 2.14 21.41
CA ARG A 153 3.75 1.01 22.33
C ARG A 153 3.81 -0.33 21.59
N VAL A 154 3.16 -0.40 20.43
CA VAL A 154 2.90 -1.65 19.70
C VAL A 154 4.02 -1.96 18.70
N PHE A 155 4.50 -0.97 17.94
CA PHE A 155 5.43 -1.16 16.84
C PHE A 155 6.85 -0.69 17.16
N LEU A 156 7.83 -1.26 16.43
CA LEU A 156 9.23 -0.84 16.49
C LEU A 156 9.34 0.68 16.26
N GLY A 157 10.19 1.32 17.06
CA GLY A 157 10.48 2.75 16.95
C GLY A 157 11.50 3.07 15.86
N GLY A 158 11.72 4.36 15.64
CA GLY A 158 12.75 4.85 14.73
C GLY A 158 12.43 4.66 13.24
N ARG A 159 13.42 4.97 12.40
CA ARG A 159 13.29 5.02 10.94
C ARG A 159 12.94 3.65 10.34
N SER A 160 13.48 2.57 10.90
CA SER A 160 13.21 1.19 10.45
C SER A 160 11.74 0.80 10.68
N GLY A 161 11.19 1.07 11.87
CA GLY A 161 9.78 0.82 12.16
C GLY A 161 8.82 1.73 11.39
N ASP A 162 9.21 3.00 11.16
CA ASP A 162 8.48 3.92 10.28
C ASP A 162 8.40 3.42 8.83
N LEU A 163 9.52 2.98 8.26
CA LEU A 163 9.58 2.44 6.90
C LEU A 163 8.79 1.13 6.77
N GLY A 164 8.96 0.22 7.73
CA GLY A 164 8.26 -1.07 7.73
C GLY A 164 6.74 -0.92 7.84
N LEU A 165 6.25 0.03 8.66
CA LEU A 165 4.83 0.37 8.71
C LEU A 165 4.33 1.04 7.42
N ALA A 166 5.16 1.84 6.75
CA ALA A 166 4.81 2.41 5.46
C ALA A 166 4.66 1.31 4.38
N LEU A 167 5.57 0.32 4.37
CA LEU A 167 5.47 -0.86 3.51
C LEU A 167 4.21 -1.68 3.84
N LEU A 168 3.88 -1.89 5.12
CA LEU A 168 2.61 -2.55 5.49
C LEU A 168 1.38 -1.77 4.99
N GLY A 169 1.45 -0.44 5.00
CA GLY A 169 0.42 0.44 4.42
C GLY A 169 0.28 0.25 2.90
N VAL A 170 1.38 0.09 2.17
CA VAL A 170 1.36 -0.23 0.73
C VAL A 170 0.67 -1.57 0.46
N TRP A 171 0.94 -2.60 1.29
CA TRP A 171 0.24 -3.88 1.18
C TRP A 171 -1.26 -3.74 1.46
N LEU A 172 -1.66 -2.95 2.46
CA LEU A 172 -3.08 -2.69 2.73
C LEU A 172 -3.78 -1.99 1.55
N LEU A 173 -3.07 -1.12 0.83
CA LEU A 173 -3.65 -0.44 -0.34
C LEU A 173 -3.92 -1.42 -1.49
N SER A 174 -3.10 -2.45 -1.71
CA SER A 174 -3.40 -3.44 -2.76
C SER A 174 -4.68 -4.22 -2.46
N GLN A 175 -5.09 -4.32 -1.20
CA GLN A 175 -6.32 -4.99 -0.80
C GLN A 175 -7.59 -4.24 -1.21
N VAL A 176 -7.47 -2.97 -1.58
CA VAL A 176 -8.58 -2.19 -2.15
C VAL A 176 -9.03 -2.79 -3.47
N ASN A 177 -8.19 -3.53 -4.21
CA ASN A 177 -8.65 -4.26 -5.39
C ASN A 177 -9.56 -5.43 -4.96
N PRO A 178 -10.87 -5.39 -5.25
CA PRO A 178 -11.79 -6.42 -4.79
C PRO A 178 -11.82 -7.63 -5.74
N GLY A 179 -11.17 -7.56 -6.90
CA GLY A 179 -11.07 -8.66 -7.87
C GLY A 179 -10.01 -9.71 -7.54
N ILE A 180 -9.13 -9.44 -6.57
CA ILE A 180 -8.08 -10.37 -6.13
C ILE A 180 -8.36 -10.78 -4.67
N PRO A 181 -8.40 -12.08 -4.33
CA PRO A 181 -8.56 -12.53 -2.94
C PRO A 181 -7.48 -11.99 -1.99
N LEU A 182 -7.78 -11.86 -0.69
CA LEU A 182 -6.95 -11.20 0.34
C LEU A 182 -5.48 -11.68 0.41
N PHE A 183 -5.25 -12.97 0.15
CA PHE A 183 -3.91 -13.58 0.19
C PHE A 183 -3.50 -14.18 -1.17
N ALA A 184 -4.15 -13.77 -2.25
CA ALA A 184 -3.75 -14.10 -3.61
C ALA A 184 -2.95 -12.94 -4.23
N ALA A 185 -2.24 -13.21 -5.33
CA ALA A 185 -1.55 -12.18 -6.12
C ALA A 185 -1.96 -12.14 -7.60
N THR A 186 -2.79 -13.08 -8.06
CA THR A 186 -3.24 -13.17 -9.45
C THR A 186 -4.76 -13.17 -9.55
N PHE A 187 -5.26 -12.73 -10.71
CA PHE A 187 -6.67 -12.94 -11.07
C PHE A 187 -6.89 -14.42 -11.34
N ASP A 188 -8.13 -14.85 -11.15
CA ASP A 188 -8.46 -16.24 -11.36
C ASP A 188 -8.95 -16.49 -12.81
N PRO A 189 -8.31 -17.41 -13.54
CA PRO A 189 -8.70 -17.75 -14.91
C PRO A 189 -9.83 -18.80 -14.96
N SER A 190 -10.38 -19.27 -13.83
CA SER A 190 -11.34 -20.40 -13.80
C SER A 190 -12.71 -20.10 -14.42
N LEU A 191 -12.97 -18.86 -14.85
CA LEU A 191 -14.11 -18.57 -15.73
C LEU A 191 -13.88 -19.11 -17.16
N GLU A 192 -12.62 -19.42 -17.52
CA GLU A 192 -12.19 -19.85 -18.84
C GLU A 192 -11.63 -21.29 -18.85
N LEU A 193 -11.29 -21.88 -17.69
CA LEU A 193 -10.61 -23.17 -17.58
C LEU A 193 -11.24 -24.12 -16.55
N THR A 194 -11.21 -25.43 -16.83
CA THR A 194 -11.66 -26.47 -15.88
C THR A 194 -10.75 -26.53 -14.65
N PRO A 195 -11.30 -26.67 -13.43
CA PRO A 195 -10.48 -26.80 -12.23
C PRO A 195 -9.59 -28.06 -12.30
N ASP A 196 -8.28 -27.88 -12.24
CA ASP A 196 -7.32 -28.97 -12.07
C ASP A 196 -6.66 -28.91 -10.68
N LEU A 197 -6.29 -30.07 -10.15
CA LEU A 197 -5.66 -30.24 -8.85
C LEU A 197 -4.36 -29.42 -8.76
N ALA A 198 -3.56 -29.41 -9.83
CA ALA A 198 -2.30 -28.67 -9.89
C ALA A 198 -2.51 -27.16 -9.67
N GLY A 199 -3.48 -26.56 -10.37
CA GLY A 199 -3.82 -25.14 -10.20
C GLY A 199 -4.35 -24.83 -8.79
N THR A 200 -5.18 -25.72 -8.24
CA THR A 200 -5.70 -25.59 -6.86
C THR A 200 -4.57 -25.62 -5.82
N LEU A 201 -3.62 -26.55 -5.97
CA LEU A 201 -2.46 -26.67 -5.09
C LEU A 201 -1.54 -25.45 -5.21
N LEU A 202 -1.36 -24.91 -6.41
CA LEU A 202 -0.54 -23.73 -6.63
C LEU A 202 -1.14 -22.48 -5.99
N GLN A 203 -2.45 -22.28 -6.14
CA GLN A 203 -3.20 -21.22 -5.48
C GLN A 203 -3.15 -21.36 -3.95
N ALA A 204 -3.23 -22.58 -3.44
CA ALA A 204 -3.07 -22.86 -2.01
C ALA A 204 -1.65 -22.54 -1.53
N ALA A 205 -0.62 -22.96 -2.25
CA ALA A 205 0.77 -22.67 -1.92
C ALA A 205 1.04 -21.16 -1.90
N GLN A 206 0.61 -20.43 -2.93
CA GLN A 206 0.72 -18.98 -3.02
C GLN A 206 0.02 -18.29 -1.84
N SER A 207 -1.20 -18.71 -1.51
CA SER A 207 -1.96 -18.16 -0.39
C SER A 207 -1.30 -18.45 0.95
N ALA A 208 -0.76 -19.66 1.14
CA ALA A 208 -0.01 -20.03 2.33
C ALA A 208 1.25 -19.15 2.49
N PHE A 209 2.02 -18.97 1.41
CA PHE A 209 3.21 -18.13 1.39
C PHE A 209 2.89 -16.66 1.71
N ASN A 210 1.79 -16.11 1.17
CA ASN A 210 1.34 -14.76 1.51
C ASN A 210 0.94 -14.62 2.99
N VAL A 211 0.19 -15.58 3.54
CA VAL A 211 -0.18 -15.58 4.97
C VAL A 211 1.06 -15.64 5.86
N ILE A 212 2.01 -16.53 5.56
CA ILE A 212 3.26 -16.66 6.31
C ILE A 212 4.09 -15.38 6.19
N GLY A 213 4.27 -14.87 4.97
CA GLY A 213 5.07 -13.69 4.67
C GLY A 213 4.52 -12.43 5.35
N VAL A 214 3.25 -12.09 5.12
CA VAL A 214 2.60 -10.92 5.73
C VAL A 214 2.52 -11.06 7.25
N GLY A 215 2.19 -12.25 7.75
CA GLY A 215 2.08 -12.52 9.18
C GLY A 215 3.43 -12.41 9.90
N LEU A 216 4.50 -12.98 9.34
CA LEU A 216 5.85 -12.84 9.91
C LEU A 216 6.36 -11.40 9.77
N PHE A 217 6.06 -10.71 8.67
CA PHE A 217 6.42 -9.31 8.49
C PHE A 217 5.79 -8.44 9.59
N LEU A 218 4.48 -8.59 9.84
CA LEU A 218 3.80 -7.93 10.94
C LEU A 218 4.44 -8.30 12.30
N ALA A 219 4.71 -9.59 12.53
CA ALA A 219 5.35 -10.06 13.78
C ALA A 219 6.78 -9.52 13.99
N LEU A 220 7.47 -9.14 12.92
CA LEU A 220 8.79 -8.50 12.96
C LEU A 220 8.70 -6.99 13.24
N LEU A 221 7.59 -6.34 12.88
CA LEU A 221 7.32 -4.93 13.17
C LEU A 221 6.82 -4.67 14.59
N LEU A 222 6.32 -5.70 15.29
CA LEU A 222 5.82 -5.58 16.66
C LEU A 222 6.95 -5.58 17.71
N ARG A 223 6.79 -4.77 18.76
CA ARG A 223 7.71 -4.76 19.91
C ARG A 223 7.56 -6.02 20.76
N HIS A 224 6.32 -6.44 21.01
CA HIS A 224 6.01 -7.56 21.88
C HIS A 224 5.18 -8.61 21.13
N ARG A 225 5.53 -9.88 21.32
CA ARG A 225 4.81 -11.01 20.68
C ARG A 225 3.34 -11.11 21.13
N ARG A 226 3.01 -10.68 22.36
CA ARG A 226 1.65 -10.71 22.90
C ARG A 226 0.64 -9.87 22.10
N ASP A 227 1.12 -8.85 21.40
CA ASP A 227 0.26 -7.95 20.62
C ASP A 227 -0.08 -8.53 19.23
N LEU A 228 0.55 -9.65 18.84
CA LEU A 228 0.43 -10.22 17.50
C LEU A 228 -0.99 -10.66 17.14
N GLY A 229 -1.68 -11.36 18.06
CA GLY A 229 -3.04 -11.84 17.77
C GLY A 229 -3.99 -10.68 17.45
N VAL A 230 -3.99 -9.64 18.29
CA VAL A 230 -4.78 -8.43 18.07
C VAL A 230 -4.34 -7.70 16.79
N ALA A 231 -3.03 -7.58 16.54
CA ALA A 231 -2.52 -6.92 15.34
C ALA A 231 -2.93 -7.65 14.05
N VAL A 232 -2.91 -8.98 14.03
CA VAL A 232 -3.37 -9.79 12.89
C VAL A 232 -4.86 -9.61 12.67
N LEU A 233 -5.67 -9.67 13.73
CA LEU A 233 -7.12 -9.44 13.63
C LEU A 233 -7.45 -8.03 13.10
N LEU A 234 -6.73 -7.01 13.58
CA LEU A 234 -6.88 -5.64 13.09
C LEU A 234 -6.45 -5.52 11.63
N LEU A 235 -5.32 -6.13 11.24
CA LEU A 235 -4.84 -6.09 9.86
C LEU A 235 -5.84 -6.73 8.90
N ILE A 236 -6.32 -7.93 9.22
CA ILE A 236 -7.32 -8.65 8.43
C ILE A 236 -8.64 -7.88 8.41
N GLY A 237 -9.10 -7.37 9.56
CA GLY A 237 -10.33 -6.60 9.66
C GLY A 237 -10.29 -5.32 8.82
N ILE A 238 -9.18 -4.58 8.85
CA ILE A 238 -8.98 -3.39 8.00
C ILE A 238 -8.96 -3.79 6.53
N ALA A 239 -8.21 -4.84 6.16
CA ALA A 239 -8.11 -5.27 4.78
C ALA A 239 -9.46 -5.74 4.21
N LEU A 240 -10.24 -6.50 4.99
CA LEU A 240 -11.59 -6.93 4.61
C LEU A 240 -12.56 -5.75 4.54
N ALA A 241 -12.47 -4.77 5.46
CA ALA A 241 -13.29 -3.57 5.39
C ALA A 241 -12.99 -2.74 4.15
N LEU A 242 -11.71 -2.50 3.85
CA LEU A 242 -11.27 -1.80 2.64
C LEU A 242 -11.77 -2.53 1.38
N LYS A 243 -11.55 -3.85 1.32
CA LYS A 243 -11.98 -4.68 0.19
C LYS A 243 -13.50 -4.72 0.06
N GLY A 244 -14.24 -4.79 1.16
CA GLY A 244 -15.70 -4.79 1.18
C GLY A 244 -16.29 -3.46 0.72
N ILE A 245 -15.74 -2.33 1.18
CA ILE A 245 -16.13 -1.00 0.70
C ILE A 245 -15.81 -0.88 -0.80
N ALA A 246 -14.63 -1.29 -1.22
CA ALA A 246 -14.25 -1.25 -2.63
C ALA A 246 -15.13 -2.17 -3.48
N ALA A 247 -15.47 -3.38 -3.02
CA ALA A 247 -16.39 -4.27 -3.71
C ALA A 247 -17.77 -3.66 -3.87
N ALA A 248 -18.31 -3.03 -2.82
CA ALA A 248 -19.61 -2.37 -2.86
C ALA A 248 -19.65 -1.18 -3.84
N VAL A 249 -18.51 -0.54 -4.09
CA VAL A 249 -18.39 0.61 -5.00
C VAL A 249 -18.03 0.19 -6.42
N LEU A 250 -17.21 -0.85 -6.58
CA LEU A 250 -16.55 -1.19 -7.85
C LEU A 250 -17.14 -2.42 -8.55
N LEU A 251 -17.75 -3.37 -7.83
CA LEU A 251 -18.16 -4.67 -8.39
C LEU A 251 -19.68 -4.77 -8.58
N LYS A 252 -20.07 -5.46 -9.65
CA LYS A 252 -21.43 -5.98 -9.81
C LYS A 252 -21.69 -7.09 -8.79
N SER A 253 -22.93 -7.26 -8.35
CA SER A 253 -23.35 -8.10 -7.20
C SER A 253 -22.92 -9.57 -7.23
N ALA A 254 -22.43 -10.09 -8.36
CA ALA A 254 -22.07 -11.50 -8.56
C ALA A 254 -20.64 -11.89 -8.11
N ALA A 255 -19.83 -10.96 -7.60
CA ALA A 255 -18.39 -11.21 -7.38
C ALA A 255 -18.01 -11.79 -5.99
N TRP A 256 -18.94 -11.91 -5.05
CA TRP A 256 -18.65 -12.33 -3.67
C TRP A 256 -18.22 -13.81 -3.58
N GLU A 257 -18.71 -14.65 -4.48
CA GLU A 257 -18.36 -16.07 -4.57
C GLU A 257 -16.90 -16.28 -4.99
N SER A 258 -16.27 -15.29 -5.64
CA SER A 258 -14.89 -15.38 -6.09
C SER A 258 -13.85 -15.35 -4.95
N TRP A 259 -14.24 -14.89 -3.75
CA TRP A 259 -13.34 -14.73 -2.60
C TRP A 259 -13.11 -16.02 -1.80
N LEU A 260 -14.04 -16.97 -1.87
CA LEU A 260 -14.02 -18.22 -1.11
C LEU A 260 -13.73 -19.40 -2.03
N LYS A 261 -12.52 -19.45 -2.57
CA LYS A 261 -12.06 -20.57 -3.40
C LYS A 261 -11.38 -21.65 -2.57
N PRO A 262 -11.57 -22.95 -2.91
CA PRO A 262 -10.97 -24.05 -2.17
C PRO A 262 -9.45 -23.91 -2.01
N GLY A 263 -8.74 -23.55 -3.08
CA GLY A 263 -7.28 -23.35 -3.04
C GLY A 263 -6.88 -22.26 -2.06
N VAL A 264 -7.49 -21.07 -2.15
CA VAL A 264 -7.23 -19.96 -1.22
C VAL A 264 -7.54 -20.35 0.22
N SER A 265 -8.69 -20.96 0.49
CA SER A 265 -9.09 -21.35 1.85
C SER A 265 -8.14 -22.38 2.47
N VAL A 266 -7.76 -23.42 1.72
CA VAL A 266 -6.79 -24.43 2.17
C VAL A 266 -5.42 -23.79 2.40
N GLY A 267 -4.97 -22.94 1.48
CA GLY A 267 -3.70 -22.22 1.60
C GLY A 267 -3.66 -21.30 2.82
N VAL A 268 -4.73 -20.54 3.07
CA VAL A 268 -4.84 -19.68 4.25
C VAL A 268 -4.79 -20.49 5.54
N ALA A 269 -5.52 -21.61 5.61
CA ALA A 269 -5.51 -22.49 6.78
C ALA A 269 -4.11 -23.10 7.02
N ALA A 270 -3.48 -23.65 5.99
CA ALA A 270 -2.14 -24.23 6.07
C ALA A 270 -1.09 -23.18 6.45
N GLY A 271 -1.13 -22.00 5.80
CA GLY A 271 -0.24 -20.88 6.10
C GLY A 271 -0.40 -20.36 7.52
N ALA A 272 -1.63 -20.30 8.04
CA ALA A 272 -1.90 -19.91 9.43
C ALA A 272 -1.29 -20.92 10.43
N LEU A 273 -1.42 -22.23 10.17
CA LEU A 273 -0.80 -23.26 11.01
C LEU A 273 0.73 -23.13 11.03
N VAL A 274 1.35 -22.97 9.86
CA VAL A 274 2.81 -22.76 9.76
C VAL A 274 3.23 -21.47 10.46
N LEU A 275 2.47 -20.38 10.29
CA LEU A 275 2.73 -19.11 10.97
C LEU A 275 2.68 -19.26 12.49
N MET A 276 1.70 -19.99 13.04
CA MET A 276 1.58 -20.25 14.48
C MET A 276 2.79 -20.96 15.06
N LEU A 277 3.46 -21.82 14.27
CA LEU A 277 4.71 -22.46 14.66
C LEU A 277 5.91 -21.51 14.47
N ALA A 278 5.96 -20.82 13.34
CA ALA A 278 7.10 -19.98 12.96
C ALA A 278 7.29 -18.76 13.89
N ILE A 279 6.23 -18.23 14.51
CA ILE A 279 6.33 -17.07 15.41
C ILE A 279 7.19 -17.33 16.66
N TRP A 280 7.32 -18.60 17.07
CA TRP A 280 8.12 -19.01 18.22
C TRP A 280 9.62 -18.99 17.94
N LEU A 281 10.00 -19.09 16.67
CA LEU A 281 11.40 -19.16 16.23
C LEU A 281 12.18 -17.88 16.59
N PRO A 282 13.52 -17.96 16.65
CA PRO A 282 14.39 -16.80 16.83
C PRO A 282 14.17 -15.73 15.74
N ARG A 283 14.40 -14.46 16.09
CA ARG A 283 14.19 -13.33 15.16
C ARG A 283 14.91 -13.48 13.81
N PRO A 284 16.18 -13.94 13.75
CA PRO A 284 16.87 -14.14 12.47
C PRO A 284 16.15 -15.16 11.59
N VAL A 285 15.77 -16.30 12.16
CA VAL A 285 15.04 -17.37 11.44
C VAL A 285 13.70 -16.86 10.90
N ARG A 286 12.94 -16.11 11.71
CA ARG A 286 11.68 -15.49 11.24
C ARG A 286 11.92 -14.51 10.10
N THR A 287 13.02 -13.77 10.12
CA THR A 287 13.37 -12.80 9.07
C THR A 287 13.64 -13.53 7.76
N THR A 288 14.45 -14.59 7.81
CA THR A 288 14.75 -15.44 6.65
C THR A 288 13.50 -16.14 6.13
N LEU A 289 12.70 -16.76 7.00
CA LEU A 289 11.45 -17.42 6.62
C LEU A 289 10.44 -16.43 6.01
N CYS A 290 10.36 -15.21 6.54
CA CYS A 290 9.52 -14.17 5.97
C CYS A 290 9.94 -13.81 4.55
N ALA A 291 11.23 -13.58 4.31
CA ALA A 291 11.74 -13.27 2.97
C ALA A 291 11.53 -14.45 2.00
N ILE A 292 11.82 -15.68 2.42
CA ILE A 292 11.60 -16.89 1.61
C ILE A 292 10.12 -17.02 1.25
N ALA A 293 9.21 -16.88 2.22
CA ALA A 293 7.77 -16.98 1.97
C ALA A 293 7.30 -15.90 0.98
N LEU A 294 7.71 -14.64 1.18
CA LEU A 294 7.35 -13.54 0.29
C LEU A 294 7.85 -13.75 -1.14
N LEU A 295 9.10 -14.17 -1.33
CA LEU A 295 9.64 -14.46 -2.65
C LEU A 295 8.98 -15.71 -3.28
N SER A 296 8.70 -16.75 -2.48
CA SER A 296 8.02 -17.96 -2.95
C SER A 296 6.58 -17.68 -3.40
N SER A 297 5.92 -16.69 -2.79
CA SER A 297 4.58 -16.24 -3.21
C SER A 297 4.57 -15.65 -4.64
N LEU A 298 5.71 -15.12 -5.11
CA LEU A 298 5.88 -14.64 -6.48
C LEU A 298 6.21 -15.76 -7.46
N VAL A 299 6.98 -16.75 -7.00
CA VAL A 299 7.39 -17.89 -7.85
C VAL A 299 6.22 -18.81 -8.15
N ALA A 300 5.31 -19.03 -7.20
CA ALA A 300 4.19 -19.95 -7.38
C ALA A 300 3.37 -19.63 -8.66
N PRO A 301 2.85 -18.41 -8.88
CA PRO A 301 2.14 -18.08 -10.12
C PRO A 301 2.95 -18.27 -11.41
N LEU A 302 4.28 -18.10 -11.38
CA LEU A 302 5.14 -18.27 -12.56
C LEU A 302 5.20 -19.73 -13.05
N LEU A 303 4.87 -20.69 -12.19
CA LEU A 303 4.80 -22.11 -12.53
C LEU A 303 3.50 -22.46 -13.29
N ALA A 304 2.53 -21.55 -13.34
CA ALA A 304 1.30 -21.69 -14.13
C ALA A 304 1.12 -20.45 -15.04
N PRO A 305 1.59 -20.52 -16.30
CA PRO A 305 1.52 -19.40 -17.24
C PRO A 305 0.12 -18.78 -17.37
N ASP A 306 -0.92 -19.61 -17.35
CA ASP A 306 -2.31 -19.18 -17.45
C ASP A 306 -2.77 -18.34 -16.24
N MET A 307 -2.26 -18.64 -15.04
CA MET A 307 -2.54 -17.86 -13.83
C MET A 307 -1.81 -16.53 -13.82
N TRP A 308 -0.59 -16.49 -14.35
CA TRP A 308 0.20 -15.26 -14.43
C TRP A 308 -0.36 -14.29 -15.49
N GLN A 309 -0.84 -14.83 -16.61
CA GLN A 309 -1.41 -14.03 -17.69
C GLN A 309 -2.88 -13.63 -17.45
N ALA A 310 -3.54 -14.22 -16.45
CA ALA A 310 -4.91 -13.91 -16.10
C ALA A 310 -5.09 -12.40 -15.83
N ARG A 311 -6.00 -11.78 -16.58
CA ARG A 311 -6.32 -10.37 -16.45
C ARG A 311 -7.54 -10.16 -15.57
N ALA A 312 -7.68 -8.95 -15.04
CA ALA A 312 -8.89 -8.55 -14.34
C ALA A 312 -10.11 -8.80 -15.25
N PRO A 313 -11.14 -9.56 -14.81
CA PRO A 313 -12.35 -9.74 -15.59
C PRO A 313 -13.13 -8.41 -15.55
N LEU A 314 -12.83 -7.51 -16.49
CA LEU A 314 -13.35 -6.13 -16.50
C LEU A 314 -14.90 -6.10 -16.50
N ALA A 315 -15.54 -7.16 -17.01
CA ALA A 315 -16.99 -7.34 -16.98
C ALA A 315 -17.60 -7.39 -15.57
N LEU A 316 -16.82 -7.75 -14.55
CA LEU A 316 -17.25 -7.80 -13.15
C LEU A 316 -17.36 -6.41 -12.51
N PHE A 317 -16.76 -5.39 -13.12
CA PHE A 317 -16.71 -4.05 -12.56
C PHE A 317 -17.77 -3.13 -13.19
N ASP A 318 -18.30 -2.20 -12.39
CA ASP A 318 -19.27 -1.19 -12.83
C ASP A 318 -18.64 0.22 -12.79
N TRP A 319 -17.49 0.37 -13.45
CA TRP A 319 -16.63 1.55 -13.39
C TRP A 319 -16.09 1.91 -14.78
N PRO A 320 -15.77 3.19 -15.06
CA PRO A 320 -15.19 3.56 -16.34
C PRO A 320 -13.90 2.79 -16.65
N TYR A 321 -13.89 2.13 -17.81
CA TYR A 321 -12.87 1.16 -18.22
C TYR A 321 -11.43 1.68 -18.10
N GLY A 322 -11.17 2.92 -18.53
CA GLY A 322 -9.82 3.50 -18.50
C GLY A 322 -9.23 3.60 -17.10
N GLN A 323 -9.97 4.16 -16.14
CA GLN A 323 -9.48 4.30 -14.76
C GLN A 323 -9.40 2.96 -14.03
N LEU A 324 -10.28 2.03 -14.36
CA LEU A 324 -10.25 0.69 -13.79
C LEU A 324 -8.99 -0.08 -14.22
N LEU A 325 -8.53 0.09 -15.46
CA LEU A 325 -7.29 -0.50 -15.94
C LEU A 325 -6.09 0.02 -15.14
N ASN A 326 -6.02 1.33 -14.89
CA ASN A 326 -4.95 1.94 -14.08
C ASN A 326 -4.92 1.38 -12.67
N PHE A 327 -6.10 1.30 -12.06
CA PHE A 327 -6.26 0.85 -10.70
C PHE A 327 -5.89 -0.64 -10.55
N ASN A 328 -6.34 -1.48 -11.49
CA ASN A 328 -5.94 -2.89 -11.54
C ASN A 328 -4.44 -3.05 -11.80
N GLY A 329 -3.89 -2.30 -12.75
CA GLY A 329 -2.46 -2.29 -13.05
C GLY A 329 -1.62 -1.92 -11.82
N LEU A 330 -1.97 -0.82 -11.14
CA LEU A 330 -1.31 -0.38 -9.91
C LEU A 330 -1.37 -1.45 -8.81
N THR A 331 -2.56 -1.95 -8.51
CA THR A 331 -2.75 -2.89 -7.39
C THR A 331 -2.08 -4.25 -7.65
N HIS A 332 -2.08 -4.71 -8.90
CA HIS A 332 -1.31 -5.87 -9.32
C HIS A 332 0.20 -5.62 -9.23
N ALA A 333 0.69 -4.48 -9.72
CA ALA A 333 2.10 -4.11 -9.62
C ALA A 333 2.56 -4.04 -8.16
N VAL A 334 1.73 -3.52 -7.25
CA VAL A 334 1.99 -3.55 -5.81
C VAL A 334 2.12 -4.99 -5.31
N LEU A 335 1.22 -5.90 -5.68
CA LEU A 335 1.29 -7.31 -5.24
C LEU A 335 2.57 -8.02 -5.73
N VAL A 336 3.13 -7.61 -6.87
CA VAL A 336 4.37 -8.17 -7.42
C VAL A 336 5.62 -7.52 -6.83
N ILE A 337 5.64 -6.20 -6.72
CA ILE A 337 6.83 -5.43 -6.29
C ILE A 337 6.98 -5.44 -4.77
N TRP A 338 5.88 -5.43 -4.03
CA TRP A 338 5.90 -5.34 -2.57
C TRP A 338 6.67 -6.48 -1.86
N PRO A 339 6.50 -7.77 -2.23
CA PRO A 339 7.28 -8.85 -1.63
C PRO A 339 8.80 -8.66 -1.82
N VAL A 340 9.23 -8.09 -2.95
CA VAL A 340 10.64 -7.77 -3.22
C VAL A 340 11.11 -6.61 -2.34
N LEU A 341 10.34 -5.52 -2.25
CA LEU A 341 10.67 -4.36 -1.41
C LEU A 341 10.77 -4.74 0.07
N VAL A 342 9.84 -5.57 0.56
CA VAL A 342 9.88 -6.06 1.94
C VAL A 342 11.06 -6.98 2.16
N SER A 343 11.37 -7.87 1.23
CA SER A 343 12.55 -8.74 1.34
C SER A 343 13.84 -7.93 1.39
N ALA A 344 14.00 -6.91 0.54
CA ALA A 344 15.14 -5.99 0.59
C ALA A 344 15.21 -5.22 1.92
N TYR A 345 14.07 -4.73 2.42
CA TYR A 345 13.96 -4.11 3.74
C TYR A 345 14.38 -5.06 4.87
N LEU A 346 13.97 -6.33 4.82
CA LEU A 346 14.32 -7.34 5.81
C LEU A 346 15.81 -7.69 5.79
N LEU A 347 16.44 -7.75 4.61
CA LEU A 347 17.89 -7.93 4.48
C LEU A 347 18.65 -6.75 5.09
N TRP A 348 18.23 -5.52 4.78
CA TRP A 348 18.80 -4.31 5.39
C TRP A 348 18.62 -4.31 6.92
N LEU A 349 17.45 -4.72 7.39
CA LEU A 349 17.13 -4.80 8.82
C LEU A 349 17.97 -5.88 9.52
N ALA A 350 18.19 -7.02 8.86
CA ALA A 350 19.03 -8.11 9.34
C ALA A 350 20.52 -7.72 9.46
N GLY A 351 20.99 -6.82 8.60
CA GLY A 351 22.35 -6.28 8.64
C GLY A 351 22.58 -5.24 9.74
N GLN A 352 21.56 -4.81 10.48
CA GLN A 352 21.74 -3.79 11.53
C GLN A 352 22.36 -4.38 12.82
N PRO A 353 23.30 -3.65 13.47
CA PRO A 353 23.87 -4.07 14.74
C PRO A 353 22.77 -4.32 15.80
N GLY A 354 22.83 -5.47 16.49
CA GLY A 354 21.85 -5.84 17.50
C GLY A 354 20.55 -6.47 16.97
N TRP A 355 20.37 -6.59 15.65
CA TRP A 355 19.23 -7.33 15.10
C TRP A 355 19.32 -8.83 15.45
N GLY A 356 18.44 -9.29 16.34
CA GLY A 356 18.40 -10.68 16.79
C GLY A 356 18.94 -10.92 18.20
N GLN A 357 19.58 -9.94 18.83
CA GLN A 357 19.95 -10.02 20.24
C GLN A 357 18.69 -9.92 21.12
N ARG A 358 18.63 -10.72 22.19
CA ARG A 358 17.55 -10.62 23.18
C ARG A 358 17.70 -9.27 23.88
N ALA A 359 16.59 -8.59 24.14
CA ALA A 359 16.51 -7.22 24.67
C ALA A 359 17.13 -6.99 26.08
N GLY A 360 17.97 -7.90 26.58
CA GLY A 360 18.72 -7.77 27.83
C GLY A 360 20.24 -7.82 27.68
N GLN A 361 20.80 -7.92 26.47
CA GLN A 361 22.28 -7.93 26.28
C GLN A 361 22.88 -6.58 25.91
N SER A 362 22.08 -5.62 25.41
CA SER A 362 22.60 -4.29 25.04
C SER A 362 22.89 -3.38 26.23
N ASP A 363 22.31 -3.65 27.41
CA ASP A 363 22.49 -2.83 28.63
C ASP A 363 23.76 -3.19 29.43
N ALA A 364 24.48 -4.25 29.04
CA ALA A 364 25.68 -4.72 29.73
C ALA A 364 26.99 -4.21 29.12
N GLY A 365 26.95 -3.56 27.94
CA GLY A 365 28.14 -3.16 27.18
C GLY A 365 28.64 -1.73 27.43
N ASP A 366 27.81 -0.84 27.97
CA ASP A 366 28.14 0.58 28.18
C ASP A 366 28.58 0.90 29.63
N ARG A 367 29.04 -0.12 30.37
CA ARG A 367 29.65 0.05 31.70
C ARG A 367 30.97 -0.71 31.79
N VAL A 368 31.99 -0.24 31.08
CA VAL A 368 33.40 -0.44 31.46
C VAL A 368 34.16 0.84 31.21
#